data_AF-A0A348XLX0-F1
#
_entry.id   AF-A0A348XLX0-F1
#
_cell.length_a   1.000
_cell.length_b   1.000
_cell.length_c   1.000
_cell.angle_alpha   90.00
_cell.angle_beta   90.00
_cell.angle_gamma   90.00
#
_symmetry.space_group_name_H-M   'P 1'
#
loop_
_entity.id
_entity.type
_entity.pdbx_description
1 polymer ?
#
loop_
_entity_poly.entity_id
_entity_poly.type
_entity_poly.pdbx_seq_one_letter_code
_entity_poly.pdbx_strand_id
1 'polypeptide(L)'
;MIKRLSLTCASLICAVMLFPQFVNALDSPATTLAIGGAKMPAYPDGQNLFGKDYKVVDSAFSARDSCDYTIDRIRTVRTATFRYLRNCFPDWPLLQVQYWDKRPEVVDMPAHRSTGYCRGGL
;
A
#
# COMPACT_ATOMS: atom_id res chain seq x y z
N MET A 1 -14.83 37.04 13.69
CA MET A 1 -14.75 36.56 12.30
C MET A 1 -14.19 35.14 12.29
N ILE A 2 -15.06 34.15 12.45
CA ILE A 2 -14.72 32.73 12.47
C ILE A 2 -14.84 32.23 11.03
N LYS A 3 -13.73 32.15 10.29
CA LYS A 3 -13.71 31.43 9.01
C LYS A 3 -13.55 29.94 9.34
N ARG A 4 -14.67 29.22 9.32
CA ARG A 4 -14.75 27.77 9.34
C ARG A 4 -13.99 27.22 8.13
N LEU A 5 -12.76 26.79 8.33
CA LEU A 5 -12.04 25.95 7.37
C LEU A 5 -12.45 24.49 7.66
N SER A 6 -13.62 24.09 7.15
CA SER A 6 -14.03 22.69 7.19
C SER A 6 -13.24 21.91 6.15
N LEU A 7 -11.97 21.63 6.42
CA LEU A 7 -11.28 20.50 5.78
C LEU A 7 -11.93 19.24 6.36
N THR A 8 -12.95 18.74 5.68
CA THR A 8 -13.42 17.38 5.93
C THR A 8 -12.31 16.43 5.52
N CYS A 9 -12.02 15.43 6.36
CA CYS A 9 -10.98 14.43 6.16
C CYS A 9 -10.98 13.79 4.74
N ALA A 10 -12.16 13.74 4.09
CA ALA A 10 -12.33 13.25 2.72
C ALA A 10 -11.66 14.13 1.64
N SER A 11 -11.60 15.46 1.82
CA SER A 11 -10.93 16.37 0.87
C SER A 11 -9.41 16.16 0.82
N LEU A 12 -8.85 15.62 1.91
CA LEU A 12 -7.42 15.41 2.10
C LEU A 12 -6.92 14.14 1.41
N ILE A 13 -7.72 13.06 1.43
CA ILE A 13 -7.45 11.84 0.65
C ILE A 13 -7.48 12.15 -0.85
N CYS A 14 -8.43 12.98 -1.28
CA CYS A 14 -8.59 13.37 -2.69
C CYS A 14 -7.41 14.22 -3.19
N ALA A 15 -6.83 15.09 -2.34
CA ALA A 15 -5.67 15.91 -2.70
C ALA A 15 -4.38 15.08 -2.91
N VAL A 16 -4.17 14.01 -2.14
CA VAL A 16 -3.05 13.07 -2.36
C VAL A 16 -3.19 12.36 -3.72
N MET A 17 -4.42 12.17 -4.21
CA MET A 17 -4.71 11.46 -5.45
C MET A 17 -4.49 12.29 -6.72
N LEU A 18 -4.40 13.63 -6.61
CA LEU A 18 -4.26 14.57 -7.73
C LEU A 18 -2.80 14.95 -8.05
N PHE A 19 -1.82 14.42 -7.31
CA PHE A 19 -0.42 14.70 -7.62
C PHE A 19 -0.01 14.01 -8.92
N PRO A 20 0.50 14.76 -9.92
CA PRO A 20 0.95 14.19 -11.20
C PRO A 20 2.27 13.39 -11.09
N GLN A 21 2.81 13.27 -9.88
CA GLN A 21 4.13 12.72 -9.56
C GLN A 21 4.01 11.56 -8.56
N PHE A 22 5.06 10.75 -8.45
CA PHE A 22 5.05 9.63 -7.51
C PHE A 22 4.98 10.12 -6.07
N VAL A 23 4.17 9.40 -5.28
CA VAL A 23 3.97 9.64 -3.85
C VAL A 23 4.13 8.31 -3.13
N ASN A 24 4.86 8.29 -2.02
CA ASN A 24 4.98 7.11 -1.19
C ASN A 24 3.87 7.07 -0.15
N ALA A 25 3.44 5.88 0.24
CA ALA A 25 2.42 5.73 1.29
C ALA A 25 2.87 6.33 2.65
N LEU A 26 4.18 6.36 2.90
CA LEU A 26 4.79 6.93 4.11
C LEU A 26 4.65 8.47 4.19
N ASP A 27 4.40 9.14 3.07
CA ASP A 27 4.26 10.61 3.04
C ASP A 27 2.89 11.05 3.58
N SER A 28 1.88 10.16 3.55
CA SER A 28 0.53 10.43 4.03
C SER A 28 0.45 10.75 5.53
N PRO A 29 1.01 9.92 6.45
CA PRO A 29 1.03 10.25 7.87
C PRO A 29 1.87 11.49 8.17
N ALA A 30 2.99 11.69 7.47
CA ALA A 30 3.84 12.87 7.63
C ALA A 30 3.08 14.17 7.26
N THR A 31 2.36 14.13 6.14
CA THR A 31 1.54 15.26 5.69
C THR A 31 0.39 15.53 6.65
N THR A 32 -0.26 14.47 7.15
CA THR A 32 -1.35 14.59 8.15
C THR A 32 -0.87 15.25 9.44
N LEU A 33 0.30 14.86 9.96
CA LEU A 33 0.90 15.48 11.15
C LEU A 33 1.21 16.96 10.94
N ALA A 34 1.77 17.32 9.78
CA ALA A 34 2.10 18.70 9.45
C ALA A 34 0.85 19.59 9.35
N ILE A 35 -0.22 19.09 8.74
CA ILE A 35 -1.50 19.81 8.66
C ILE A 35 -2.14 19.95 10.05
N GLY A 36 -2.01 18.92 10.88
CA GLY A 36 -2.45 18.95 12.28
C GLY A 36 -1.62 19.87 13.18
N GLY A 37 -0.53 20.47 12.69
CA GLY A 37 0.37 21.31 13.47
C GLY A 37 1.16 20.55 14.54
N ALA A 38 1.19 19.22 14.47
CA ALA A 38 1.93 18.38 15.41
C ALA A 38 3.42 18.35 15.05
N LYS A 39 4.29 18.24 16.06
CA LYS A 39 5.73 18.13 15.84
C LYS A 39 6.06 16.79 15.19
N MET A 40 6.73 16.83 14.04
CA MET A 40 7.23 15.63 13.38
C MET A 40 8.30 14.96 14.25
N PRO A 41 8.18 13.66 14.56
CA PRO A 41 9.25 12.92 15.22
C PRO A 41 10.40 12.62 14.24
N ALA A 42 11.56 12.17 14.75
CA ALA A 42 12.77 11.98 13.92
C ALA A 42 12.85 10.62 13.19
N TYR A 43 11.93 9.69 13.47
CA TYR A 43 11.95 8.34 12.92
C TYR A 43 11.27 8.11 11.56
N PRO A 44 10.26 8.88 11.10
CA PRO A 44 9.54 8.54 9.88
C PRO A 44 10.34 8.97 8.65
N ASP A 45 10.47 8.05 7.70
CA ASP A 45 11.11 8.30 6.40
C ASP A 45 10.22 9.08 5.42
N GLY A 46 8.98 9.40 5.82
CA GLY A 46 8.00 10.10 5.00
C GLY A 46 8.19 11.62 4.96
N GLN A 47 7.84 12.23 3.83
CA GLN A 47 7.93 13.66 3.60
C GLN A 47 6.56 14.36 3.69
N ASN A 48 6.56 15.63 4.05
CA ASN A 48 5.35 16.46 3.97
C ASN A 48 5.13 16.90 2.51
N LEU A 49 4.05 16.42 1.89
CA LEU A 49 3.72 16.68 0.47
C LEU A 49 3.45 18.17 0.16
N PHE A 50 2.99 18.93 1.16
CA PHE A 50 2.69 20.36 1.01
C PHE A 50 3.78 21.25 1.63
N GLY A 51 4.88 20.65 2.10
CA GLY A 51 6.02 21.37 2.64
C GLY A 51 6.84 22.05 1.53
N LYS A 52 7.44 23.20 1.84
CA LYS A 52 8.37 23.88 0.91
C LYS A 52 9.61 23.05 0.61
N ASP A 53 9.97 22.14 1.51
CA ASP A 53 11.15 21.29 1.44
C ASP A 53 10.87 19.91 0.82
N TYR A 54 9.70 19.71 0.19
CA TYR A 54 9.35 18.44 -0.44
C TYR A 54 10.30 18.11 -1.59
N LYS A 55 10.91 16.93 -1.54
CA LYS A 55 11.75 16.40 -2.62
C LYS A 55 10.94 15.44 -3.46
N VAL A 56 10.87 15.74 -4.75
CA VAL A 56 10.24 14.86 -5.75
C VAL A 56 10.95 13.51 -5.76
N VAL A 57 10.16 12.44 -5.82
CA VAL A 57 10.65 11.07 -5.83
C VAL A 57 10.46 10.49 -7.24
N ASP A 58 11.50 9.91 -7.80
CA ASP A 58 11.48 9.35 -9.18
C ASP A 58 10.88 7.93 -9.24
N SER A 59 10.77 7.26 -8.09
CA SER A 59 10.28 5.89 -7.99
C SER A 59 9.40 5.67 -6.76
N ALA A 60 8.28 4.98 -6.94
CA ALA A 60 7.43 4.52 -5.86
C ALA A 60 7.76 3.08 -5.46
N PHE A 61 7.88 2.83 -4.16
CA PHE A 61 8.09 1.51 -3.60
C PHE A 61 6.79 0.97 -3.00
N SER A 62 6.51 -0.32 -3.22
CA SER A 62 5.46 -1.00 -2.47
C SER A 62 5.86 -2.42 -2.10
N ALA A 63 5.42 -2.84 -0.92
CA ALA A 63 5.71 -4.15 -0.35
C ALA A 63 4.42 -4.81 0.10
N ARG A 64 4.33 -6.11 -0.15
CA ARG A 64 3.30 -7.02 0.35
C ARG A 64 4.00 -8.15 1.09
N ASP A 65 3.54 -8.45 2.30
CA ASP A 65 4.16 -9.48 3.14
C ASP A 65 3.24 -10.68 3.39
N SER A 66 1.94 -10.44 3.50
CA SER A 66 0.92 -11.47 3.62
C SER A 66 -0.40 -11.02 2.98
N CYS A 67 -1.22 -11.99 2.59
CA CYS A 67 -2.61 -11.79 2.22
C CYS A 67 -3.44 -12.87 2.90
N ASP A 68 -4.24 -12.47 3.87
CA ASP A 68 -5.00 -13.38 4.73
C ASP A 68 -4.09 -14.46 5.35
N TYR A 69 -4.34 -15.73 5.00
CA TYR A 69 -3.56 -16.86 5.47
C TYR A 69 -2.32 -17.12 4.62
N THR A 70 -2.25 -16.55 3.41
CA THR A 70 -1.15 -16.84 2.49
C THR A 70 0.01 -15.89 2.76
N ILE A 71 1.19 -16.46 3.01
CA ILE A 71 2.44 -15.70 3.01
C ILE A 71 2.78 -15.40 1.55
N ASP A 72 2.51 -14.17 1.11
CA ASP A 72 2.76 -13.72 -0.25
C ASP A 72 3.68 -12.50 -0.21
N ARG A 73 4.98 -12.78 -0.32
CA ARG A 73 6.03 -11.76 -0.23
C ARG A 73 6.37 -11.24 -1.61
N ILE A 74 5.89 -10.03 -1.89
CA ILE A 74 6.11 -9.34 -3.13
C ILE A 74 6.73 -7.98 -2.84
N ARG A 75 7.72 -7.60 -3.65
CA ARG A 75 8.33 -6.27 -3.64
C ARG A 75 8.21 -5.65 -5.01
N THR A 76 7.87 -4.37 -5.03
CA THR A 76 7.72 -3.63 -6.29
C THR A 76 8.45 -2.31 -6.23
N VAL A 77 8.98 -1.94 -7.39
CA VAL A 77 9.51 -0.62 -7.67
C VAL A 77 8.85 -0.13 -8.96
N ARG A 78 8.25 1.05 -8.92
CA ARG A 78 7.62 1.68 -10.07
C ARG A 78 8.34 2.97 -10.41
N THR A 79 8.77 3.11 -11.65
CA THR A 79 9.25 4.36 -12.25
C THR A 79 8.20 4.92 -13.22
N ALA A 80 8.49 6.04 -13.88
CA ALA A 80 7.60 6.66 -14.87
C ALA A 80 7.15 5.68 -15.98
N THR A 81 8.05 4.79 -16.41
CA THR A 81 7.86 3.94 -17.59
C THR A 81 7.76 2.46 -17.25
N PHE A 82 8.39 2.00 -16.16
CA PHE A 82 8.49 0.58 -15.84
C PHE A 82 7.97 0.27 -14.45
N ARG A 83 7.46 -0.95 -14.29
CA ARG A 83 7.15 -1.54 -12.99
C ARG A 83 7.93 -2.83 -12.86
N TYR A 84 8.89 -2.84 -11.94
CA TYR A 84 9.59 -4.05 -11.53
C TYR A 84 8.82 -4.72 -10.40
N LEU A 85 8.55 -6.02 -10.57
CA LEU A 85 7.88 -6.87 -9.59
C LEU A 85 8.81 -8.04 -9.28
N ARG A 86 9.21 -8.17 -8.02
CA ARG A 86 9.94 -9.34 -7.52
C ARG A 86 9.00 -10.19 -6.70
N ASN A 87 8.65 -11.37 -7.23
CA ASN A 87 8.04 -12.44 -6.46
C ASN A 87 9.15 -13.16 -5.67
N CYS A 88 9.04 -13.18 -4.33
CA CYS A 88 10.00 -13.90 -3.49
C CYS A 88 9.76 -15.41 -3.46
N PHE A 89 8.60 -15.88 -3.93
CA PHE A 89 8.23 -17.29 -4.02
C PHE A 89 7.83 -17.64 -5.46
N PRO A 90 8.77 -17.65 -6.41
CA PRO A 90 8.48 -17.93 -7.83
C PRO A 90 7.97 -19.36 -8.05
N ASP A 91 8.34 -20.29 -7.18
CA ASP A 91 7.94 -21.70 -7.26
C ASP A 91 6.50 -21.93 -6.77
N TRP A 92 5.87 -20.92 -6.15
CA TRP A 92 4.51 -21.03 -5.63
C TRP A 92 3.51 -20.49 -6.64
N PRO A 93 2.38 -21.18 -6.85
CA PRO A 93 1.30 -20.61 -7.64
C PRO A 93 0.78 -19.34 -6.95
N LEU A 94 0.49 -18.29 -7.74
CA LEU A 94 -0.12 -17.04 -7.25
C LEU A 94 -1.62 -17.22 -6.92
N LEU A 95 -1.94 -18.28 -6.17
CA LEU A 95 -3.27 -18.59 -5.69
C LEU A 95 -3.32 -18.29 -4.19
N GLN A 96 -3.88 -17.13 -3.85
CA GLN A 96 -4.11 -16.75 -2.47
C GLN A 96 -5.34 -17.49 -1.95
N VAL A 97 -5.19 -18.18 -0.82
CA VAL A 97 -6.35 -18.67 -0.07
C VAL A 97 -6.98 -17.50 0.67
N GLN A 98 -8.29 -17.33 0.52
CA GLN A 98 -9.07 -16.29 1.18
C GLN A 98 -9.97 -16.91 2.25
N TYR A 99 -10.31 -16.14 3.27
CA TYR A 99 -11.27 -16.56 4.29
C TYR A 99 -12.62 -17.02 3.71
N TRP A 100 -13.02 -16.42 2.58
CA TRP A 100 -14.28 -16.72 1.92
C TRP A 100 -14.30 -18.03 1.13
N ASP A 101 -13.18 -18.74 1.01
CA ASP A 101 -13.10 -19.99 0.24
C ASP A 101 -13.93 -21.14 0.85
N LYS A 102 -14.40 -20.99 2.10
CA LYS A 102 -15.30 -21.95 2.76
C LYS A 102 -16.78 -21.73 2.44
N ARG A 103 -17.11 -20.67 1.70
CA ARG A 103 -18.49 -20.36 1.33
C ARG A 103 -18.99 -21.30 0.22
N PRO A 104 -20.27 -21.70 0.24
CA PRO A 104 -20.86 -22.63 -0.72
C PRO A 104 -20.74 -22.14 -2.17
N GLU A 105 -20.66 -20.82 -2.41
CA GLU A 105 -20.53 -20.26 -3.75
C GLU A 105 -19.12 -20.40 -4.36
N VAL A 106 -18.09 -20.71 -3.54
CA VAL A 106 -16.67 -20.68 -3.94
C VAL A 106 -15.93 -21.99 -3.63
N VAL A 107 -16.67 -23.06 -3.33
CA VAL A 107 -16.15 -24.38 -2.89
C VAL A 107 -15.26 -25.06 -3.92
N ASP A 108 -15.42 -24.73 -5.20
CA ASP A 108 -14.66 -25.36 -6.30
C ASP A 108 -13.26 -24.74 -6.49
N MET A 109 -13.02 -23.51 -6.02
CA MET A 109 -11.71 -22.85 -6.16
C MET A 109 -10.56 -23.60 -5.45
N PRO A 110 -10.75 -24.10 -4.21
CA PRO A 110 -9.75 -24.94 -3.54
C PRO A 110 -9.36 -26.21 -4.30
N ALA A 111 -10.26 -26.83 -5.08
CA ALA A 111 -9.97 -28.09 -5.80
C ALA A 111 -8.90 -27.93 -6.88
N HIS A 112 -8.81 -26.74 -7.50
CA HIS A 112 -7.77 -26.39 -8.47
C HIS A 112 -6.39 -26.09 -7.85
N ARG A 113 -6.29 -26.04 -6.51
CA ARG A 113 -5.03 -25.76 -5.78
C ARG A 113 -4.17 -27.01 -5.54
N SER A 114 -4.62 -28.18 -5.97
CA SER A 114 -3.99 -29.48 -5.72
C SER A 114 -2.59 -29.69 -6.37
N THR A 115 -2.08 -28.71 -7.11
CA THR A 115 -0.80 -28.80 -7.82
C THR A 115 0.43 -28.33 -7.05
N GLY A 116 0.32 -27.73 -5.85
CA GLY A 116 1.52 -27.41 -5.07
C GLY A 116 1.36 -26.35 -3.97
N TYR A 117 1.24 -26.83 -2.74
CA TYR A 117 1.73 -26.24 -1.49
C TYR A 117 1.50 -24.75 -1.21
N CYS A 118 0.28 -24.39 -0.79
CA CYS A 118 0.06 -23.29 0.15
C CYS A 118 0.65 -23.68 1.53
N ARG A 119 1.97 -23.60 1.68
CA ARG A 119 2.70 -23.90 2.92
C ARG A 119 2.70 -22.67 3.84
N GLY A 120 1.49 -22.23 4.18
CA GLY A 120 1.24 -21.02 4.97
C GLY A 120 -0.01 -21.23 5.80
N GLY A 121 0.03 -22.22 6.68
CA GLY A 121 -0.92 -22.38 7.76
C GLY A 121 -0.11 -22.74 8.99
N LEU A 122 -0.17 -21.89 10.01
CA LEU A 122 -0.12 -22.40 11.38
C LEU A 122 -1.36 -23.27 11.60
#